data_AF-A0A437J615-F1
#
_entry.id   AF-A0A437J615-F1
#
_cell.length_a   1.000
_cell.length_b   1.000
_cell.length_c   1.000
_cell.angle_alpha   90.00
_cell.angle_beta   90.00
_cell.angle_gamma   90.00
#
_symmetry.space_group_name_H-M   'P 1'
#
loop_
_entity.id
_entity.type
_entity.pdbx_description
1 polymer ?
#
loop_
_entity_poly.entity_id
_entity_poly.type
_entity_poly.pdbx_seq_one_letter_code
_entity_poly.pdbx_strand_id
1 'polypeptide(L)'
;DFKKFSLTADGSLNWSGNELSAATLRAITQGENKTLETSFDVKEMETVIKQASWDSMQEGRPDILQAAVRSYVEQFGHSQVIAKAGIKSRTSAYRSLKPETTPNFATLVQLGHAVIELAKDKLKQA
;
A
#
# COMPACT_ATOMS: atom_id res chain seq x y z
N ASP A 1 -10.73 -22.61 -10.94
CA ASP A 1 -9.40 -22.33 -11.50
C ASP A 1 -9.29 -20.82 -11.77
N PHE A 2 -8.37 -20.14 -11.09
CA PHE A 2 -8.20 -18.68 -11.14
C PHE A 2 -7.33 -18.22 -12.35
N LYS A 3 -7.18 -19.05 -13.39
CA LYS A 3 -6.26 -18.79 -14.50
C LYS A 3 -6.89 -18.12 -15.73
N LYS A 4 -8.19 -17.85 -15.72
CA LYS A 4 -8.95 -17.36 -16.88
C LYS A 4 -9.68 -16.04 -16.60
N PHE A 5 -9.00 -15.09 -15.98
CA PHE A 5 -9.53 -13.72 -15.82
C PHE A 5 -8.90 -12.80 -16.85
N SER A 6 -9.74 -12.01 -17.49
CA SER A 6 -9.32 -10.93 -18.36
C SER A 6 -10.30 -9.77 -18.26
N LEU A 7 -9.83 -8.57 -18.57
CA LEU A 7 -10.70 -7.42 -18.80
C LEU A 7 -11.03 -7.38 -20.29
N THR A 8 -12.29 -7.16 -20.61
CA THR A 8 -12.74 -6.87 -21.97
C THR A 8 -12.41 -5.41 -22.35
N ALA A 9 -12.52 -5.05 -23.64
CA ALA A 9 -12.19 -3.71 -24.13
C ALA A 9 -13.08 -2.60 -23.54
N ASP A 10 -14.28 -2.95 -23.12
CA ASP A 10 -15.27 -2.10 -22.42
C ASP A 10 -15.08 -2.10 -20.89
N GLY A 11 -14.10 -2.85 -20.35
CA GLY A 11 -13.75 -2.86 -18.93
C GLY A 11 -14.57 -3.83 -18.08
N SER A 12 -15.31 -4.75 -18.69
CA SER A 12 -16.03 -5.82 -18.01
C SER A 12 -15.06 -6.96 -17.62
N LEU A 13 -15.35 -7.63 -16.50
CA LEU A 13 -14.54 -8.74 -16.02
C LEU A 13 -15.03 -10.04 -16.66
N ASN A 14 -14.20 -10.68 -17.46
CA ASN A 14 -14.51 -11.98 -18.06
C ASN A 14 -13.82 -13.10 -17.28
N TRP A 15 -14.61 -14.03 -16.76
CA TRP A 15 -14.13 -15.26 -16.14
C TRP A 15 -14.64 -16.49 -16.89
N SER A 16 -13.74 -17.11 -17.64
CA SER A 16 -14.01 -18.35 -18.38
C SER A 16 -15.25 -18.29 -19.29
N GLY A 17 -15.50 -17.13 -19.92
CA GLY A 17 -16.64 -16.91 -20.81
C GLY A 17 -17.88 -16.33 -20.12
N ASN A 18 -17.87 -16.21 -18.79
CA ASN A 18 -18.89 -15.47 -18.06
C ASN A 18 -18.44 -14.01 -17.93
N GLU A 19 -19.21 -13.11 -18.51
CA GLU A 19 -18.95 -11.69 -18.47
C GLU A 19 -19.68 -11.04 -17.28
N LEU A 20 -18.92 -10.32 -16.49
CA LEU A 20 -19.40 -9.58 -15.34
C LEU A 20 -19.19 -8.09 -15.60
N SER A 21 -20.25 -7.41 -16.03
CA SER A 21 -20.16 -5.99 -16.32
C SER A 21 -19.92 -5.17 -15.05
N ALA A 22 -19.29 -4.00 -15.19
CA ALA A 22 -19.12 -3.07 -14.08
C ALA A 22 -20.46 -2.62 -13.47
N ALA A 23 -21.52 -2.53 -14.29
CA ALA A 23 -22.87 -2.21 -13.84
C ALA A 23 -23.46 -3.34 -13.00
N THR A 24 -23.26 -4.59 -13.42
CA THR A 24 -23.67 -5.79 -12.67
C THR A 24 -22.95 -5.88 -11.34
N LEU A 25 -21.63 -5.62 -11.31
CA LEU A 25 -20.86 -5.54 -10.07
C LEU A 25 -21.43 -4.49 -9.11
N ARG A 26 -21.65 -3.26 -9.62
CA ARG A 26 -22.24 -2.16 -8.83
C ARG A 26 -23.64 -2.47 -8.32
N ALA A 27 -24.46 -3.16 -9.13
CA ALA A 27 -25.82 -3.54 -8.76
C ALA A 27 -25.87 -4.70 -7.76
N ILE A 28 -24.90 -5.63 -7.78
CA ILE A 28 -24.78 -6.70 -6.78
C ILE A 28 -24.20 -6.17 -5.47
N THR A 29 -23.33 -5.15 -5.51
CA THR A 29 -22.85 -4.45 -4.31
C THR A 29 -23.90 -3.51 -3.70
N GLN A 30 -25.18 -3.93 -3.62
CA GLN A 30 -26.25 -3.20 -2.90
C GLN A 30 -26.10 -3.32 -1.37
N GLY A 31 -24.98 -2.82 -0.88
CA GLY A 31 -24.69 -2.57 0.52
C GLY A 31 -23.56 -1.54 0.54
N GLU A 32 -23.54 -0.67 1.53
CA GLU A 32 -22.38 0.20 1.76
C GLU A 32 -21.13 -0.63 1.53
N ASN A 33 -20.24 -0.12 0.69
CA ASN A 33 -18.87 -0.57 0.67
C ASN A 33 -18.40 -0.31 2.10
N LYS A 34 -18.55 -1.29 3.00
CA LYS A 34 -17.86 -1.32 4.27
C LYS A 34 -16.43 -1.46 3.84
N THR A 35 -15.81 -0.32 3.56
CA THR A 35 -14.40 -0.09 3.77
C THR A 35 -14.16 -0.85 5.06
N LEU A 36 -13.45 -1.97 4.99
CA LEU A 36 -13.00 -2.64 6.19
C LEU A 36 -12.40 -1.50 7.01
N GLU A 37 -13.09 -1.09 8.07
CA GLU A 37 -12.57 -0.13 9.01
C GLU A 37 -11.42 -0.87 9.62
N THR A 38 -10.29 -0.75 8.95
CA THR A 38 -9.02 -1.24 9.40
C THR A 38 -8.78 -0.27 10.54
N SER A 39 -9.18 -0.62 11.76
CA SER A 39 -8.96 0.26 12.91
C SER A 39 -7.44 0.35 13.04
N PHE A 40 -6.87 1.41 12.47
CA PHE A 40 -5.43 1.60 12.43
C PHE A 40 -5.00 2.06 13.82
N ASP A 41 -4.34 1.20 14.59
CA ASP A 41 -3.60 1.64 15.75
C ASP A 41 -2.29 2.28 15.29
N VAL A 42 -2.27 3.62 15.29
CA VAL A 42 -1.08 4.40 14.95
C VAL A 42 0.11 4.04 15.85
N LYS A 43 -0.14 3.65 17.11
CA LYS A 43 0.95 3.22 18.02
C LYS A 43 1.55 1.90 17.58
N GLU A 44 0.72 0.95 17.15
CA GLU A 44 1.19 -0.33 16.61
C GLU A 44 2.01 -0.10 15.34
N MET A 45 1.53 0.73 14.42
CA MET A 45 2.26 1.09 13.20
C MET A 45 3.61 1.75 13.48
N GLU A 46 3.65 2.72 14.40
CA GLU A 46 4.92 3.33 14.83
C GLU A 46 5.87 2.30 15.44
N THR A 47 5.34 1.34 16.21
CA THR A 47 6.13 0.28 16.85
C THR A 47 6.73 -0.65 15.80
N VAL A 48 5.93 -1.12 14.84
CA VAL A 48 6.39 -1.98 13.74
C VAL A 48 7.46 -1.28 12.90
N ILE A 49 7.25 -0.01 12.52
CA ILE A 49 8.23 0.73 11.72
C ILE A 49 9.52 0.97 12.50
N LYS A 50 9.45 1.29 13.80
CA LYS A 50 10.64 1.47 14.66
C LYS A 50 11.43 0.16 14.81
N GLN A 51 10.73 -0.94 15.09
CA GLN A 51 11.35 -2.25 15.24
C GLN A 51 12.02 -2.69 13.93
N ALA A 52 11.30 -2.60 12.81
CA ALA A 52 11.84 -2.94 11.49
C ALA A 52 13.02 -2.04 11.10
N SER A 53 13.02 -0.77 11.50
CA SER A 53 14.17 0.13 11.29
C SER A 53 15.38 -0.32 12.09
N TRP A 54 15.18 -0.69 13.36
CA TRP A 54 16.24 -1.20 14.22
C TRP A 54 16.83 -2.50 13.70
N ASP A 55 16.00 -3.49 13.40
CA ASP A 55 16.42 -4.80 12.89
C ASP A 55 17.12 -4.65 11.54
N SER A 56 16.62 -3.77 10.68
CA SER A 56 17.24 -3.44 9.39
C SER A 56 18.66 -2.89 9.55
N MET A 57 18.88 -2.01 10.53
CA MET A 57 20.21 -1.44 10.81
C MET A 57 21.15 -2.45 11.48
N GLN A 58 20.65 -3.24 12.42
CA GLN A 58 21.43 -4.24 13.15
C GLN A 58 21.88 -5.40 12.23
N GLU A 59 20.99 -5.88 11.36
CA GLU A 59 21.29 -6.98 10.46
C GLU A 59 21.93 -6.53 9.13
N GLY A 60 22.01 -5.22 8.88
CA GLY A 60 22.44 -4.69 7.58
C GLY A 60 21.48 -5.07 6.44
N ARG A 61 20.21 -5.29 6.78
CA ARG A 61 19.17 -5.84 5.90
C ARG A 61 18.08 -4.80 5.61
N PRO A 62 18.23 -3.98 4.56
CA PRO A 62 17.25 -2.95 4.20
C PRO A 62 15.88 -3.51 3.78
N ASP A 63 15.82 -4.78 3.39
CA ASP A 63 14.60 -5.50 3.02
C ASP A 63 13.61 -5.66 4.19
N ILE A 64 14.09 -5.71 5.43
CA ILE A 64 13.24 -5.78 6.63
C ILE A 64 12.37 -4.51 6.75
N LEU A 65 13.01 -3.34 6.70
CA LEU A 65 12.31 -2.06 6.70
C LEU A 65 11.46 -1.88 5.45
N GLN A 66 11.96 -2.33 4.29
CA GLN A 66 11.22 -2.29 3.03
C GLN A 66 9.89 -3.03 3.12
N ALA A 67 9.89 -4.26 3.65
CA ALA A 67 8.69 -5.08 3.77
C ALA A 67 7.64 -4.41 4.67
N ALA A 68 8.06 -3.89 5.82
CA ALA A 68 7.18 -3.17 6.75
C ALA A 68 6.58 -1.92 6.10
N VAL A 69 7.42 -1.07 5.51
CA VAL A 69 6.97 0.19 4.86
C VAL A 69 6.06 -0.12 3.68
N ARG A 70 6.41 -1.10 2.85
CA ARG A 70 5.62 -1.50 1.67
C ARG A 70 4.20 -1.90 2.04
N SER A 71 4.02 -2.72 3.07
CA SER A 71 2.69 -3.14 3.55
C SER A 71 1.79 -1.93 3.83
N TYR A 72 2.32 -0.94 4.54
CA TYR A 72 1.55 0.28 4.83
C TYR A 72 1.41 1.20 3.61
N VAL A 73 2.38 1.27 2.71
CA VAL A 73 2.22 2.03 1.46
C VAL A 73 1.12 1.45 0.58
N GLU A 74 0.99 0.12 0.54
CA GLU A 74 -0.11 -0.56 -0.16
C GLU A 74 -1.48 -0.20 0.48
N GLN A 75 -1.54 -0.10 1.80
CA GLN A 75 -2.77 0.28 2.53
C GLN A 75 -3.18 1.76 2.34
N PHE A 76 -2.23 2.70 2.40
CA PHE A 76 -2.52 4.14 2.23
C PHE A 76 -2.54 4.59 0.77
N GLY A 77 -2.05 3.76 -0.14
CA GLY A 77 -1.94 4.07 -1.56
C GLY A 77 -0.64 4.78 -1.91
N HIS A 78 0.08 4.20 -2.87
CA HIS A 78 1.40 4.65 -3.33
C HIS A 78 1.45 6.15 -3.67
N SER A 79 0.49 6.65 -4.46
CA SER A 79 0.49 8.05 -4.90
C SER A 79 0.37 9.02 -3.71
N GLN A 80 -0.48 8.69 -2.74
CA GLN A 80 -0.71 9.54 -1.56
C GLN A 80 0.53 9.57 -0.66
N VAL A 81 1.12 8.40 -0.39
CA VAL A 81 2.32 8.29 0.44
C VAL A 81 3.51 9.00 -0.21
N ILE A 82 3.75 8.80 -1.52
CA ILE A 82 4.87 9.43 -2.23
C ILE A 82 4.72 10.96 -2.23
N ALA A 83 3.50 11.46 -2.42
CA ALA A 83 3.23 12.90 -2.35
C ALA A 83 3.50 13.46 -0.95
N LYS A 84 3.03 12.78 0.10
CA LYS A 84 3.25 13.17 1.50
C LYS A 84 4.73 13.11 1.89
N ALA A 85 5.47 12.12 1.39
CA ALA A 85 6.91 11.94 1.64
C ALA A 85 7.79 13.02 0.99
N GLY A 86 7.25 13.85 0.09
CA GLY A 86 8.02 14.90 -0.59
C GLY A 86 9.13 14.36 -1.52
N ILE A 87 9.03 13.11 -1.96
CA ILE A 87 10.06 12.48 -2.79
C ILE A 87 10.00 13.05 -4.21
N LYS A 88 11.07 13.73 -4.64
CA LYS A 88 11.17 14.38 -5.96
C LYS A 88 11.07 13.39 -7.13
N SER A 89 11.58 12.17 -6.97
CA SER A 89 11.61 11.15 -8.01
C SER A 89 10.64 10.01 -7.69
N ARG A 90 9.50 9.97 -8.40
CA ARG A 90 8.54 8.87 -8.31
C ARG A 90 9.20 7.52 -8.60
N THR A 91 10.05 7.46 -9.62
CA THR A 91 10.80 6.25 -9.99
C THR A 91 11.68 5.75 -8.85
N SER A 92 12.32 6.66 -8.11
CA SER A 92 13.11 6.29 -6.94
C SER A 92 12.26 5.71 -5.82
N ALA A 93 11.07 6.29 -5.57
CA ALA A 93 10.16 5.79 -4.55
C ALA A 93 9.63 4.38 -4.90
N TYR A 94 9.17 4.19 -6.13
CA TYR A 94 8.71 2.87 -6.60
C TYR A 94 9.83 1.83 -6.60
N ARG A 95 11.06 2.22 -6.96
CA ARG A 95 12.22 1.33 -6.87
C ARG A 95 12.45 0.92 -5.42
N SER A 96 12.53 1.86 -4.48
CA SER A 96 12.77 1.53 -3.06
C SER A 96 11.70 0.64 -2.43
N LEU A 97 10.49 0.57 -2.98
CA LEU A 97 9.41 -0.32 -2.52
C LEU A 97 9.41 -1.69 -3.22
N LYS A 98 10.19 -1.87 -4.28
CA LYS A 98 10.24 -3.09 -5.08
C LYS A 98 11.18 -4.12 -4.43
N PRO A 99 10.70 -5.31 -4.04
CA PRO A 99 11.47 -6.27 -3.25
C PRO A 99 12.69 -6.83 -3.98
N GLU A 100 12.71 -6.83 -5.32
CA GLU A 100 13.85 -7.31 -6.10
C GLU A 100 14.98 -6.28 -6.23
N THR A 101 14.88 -5.12 -5.57
CA THR A 101 15.87 -4.05 -5.68
C THR A 101 16.48 -3.72 -4.33
N THR A 102 17.77 -3.36 -4.33
CA THR A 102 18.43 -2.85 -3.13
C THR A 102 17.78 -1.51 -2.74
N PRO A 103 17.08 -1.44 -1.59
CA PRO A 103 16.34 -0.24 -1.21
C PRO A 103 17.30 0.88 -0.82
N ASN A 104 16.96 2.13 -1.16
CA ASN A 104 17.60 3.27 -0.53
C ASN A 104 16.98 3.48 0.86
N PHE A 105 17.76 3.22 1.90
CA PHE A 105 17.32 3.33 3.30
C PHE A 105 16.74 4.73 3.62
N ALA A 106 17.35 5.81 3.14
CA ALA A 106 16.85 7.16 3.36
C ALA A 106 15.45 7.36 2.73
N THR A 107 15.22 6.77 1.55
CA THR A 107 13.89 6.79 0.92
C THR A 107 12.87 5.95 1.70
N LEU A 108 13.27 4.81 2.25
CA LEU A 108 12.39 3.99 3.10
C LEU A 108 11.97 4.73 4.37
N VAL A 109 12.90 5.43 5.02
CA VAL A 109 12.62 6.26 6.20
C VAL A 109 11.63 7.39 5.86
N GLN A 110 11.83 8.08 4.72
CA GLN A 110 10.89 9.11 4.25
C GLN A 110 9.48 8.57 4.01
N LEU A 111 9.38 7.39 3.39
CA LEU A 111 8.11 6.71 3.15
C LEU A 111 7.45 6.26 4.46
N GLY A 112 8.22 5.73 5.42
CA GLY A 112 7.74 5.35 6.74
C GLY A 112 7.19 6.53 7.54
N HIS A 113 7.87 7.67 7.52
CA HIS A 113 7.35 8.90 8.13
C HIS A 113 6.03 9.35 7.49
N ALA A 114 5.96 9.36 6.16
CA ALA A 114 4.76 9.75 5.44
C ALA A 114 3.56 8.85 5.76
N VAL A 115 3.79 7.54 5.87
CA VAL A 115 2.77 6.57 6.30
C VAL A 115 2.22 6.91 7.70
N ILE A 116 3.11 7.16 8.67
CA ILE A 116 2.70 7.50 10.05
C ILE A 116 1.90 8.81 10.08
N GLU A 117 2.33 9.82 9.31
CA GLU A 117 1.61 11.09 9.22
C GLU A 117 0.22 10.92 8.60
N LEU A 118 0.09 10.13 7.53
CA LEU A 118 -1.21 9.83 6.93
C LEU A 118 -2.14 9.08 7.88
N ALA A 119 -1.59 8.17 8.69
CA ALA A 119 -2.35 7.47 9.72
C ALA A 119 -2.86 8.44 10.81
N LYS A 120 -2.01 9.38 11.25
CA LYS A 120 -2.39 10.45 12.21
C LYS A 120 -3.43 11.40 11.62
N ASP A 121 -3.32 11.76 10.35
CA ASP A 121 -4.27 12.63 9.67
C ASP A 121 -5.66 11.97 9.57
N LYS A 122 -5.72 10.66 9.27
CA LYS A 122 -6.98 9.90 9.27
C LYS A 122 -7.64 9.86 10.65
N LEU A 123 -6.87 9.66 11.74
CA LEU A 123 -7.41 9.68 13.10
C LEU A 123 -7.98 11.05 13.51
N LYS A 124 -7.47 12.15 12.95
CA LYS A 124 -8.01 13.49 13.24
C LYS A 124 -9.29 13.82 12.46
N GLN A 125 -9.56 13.08 11.39
CA GLN A 125 -10.72 13.27 10.52
C GLN A 125 -11.89 12.34 10.87
N ALA A 126 -11.65 11.29 11.66
CA ALA A 126 -12.64 10.40 12.24
C ALA A 126 -13.15 10.97 13.58
#